data_AF-A0A961DS85-F1
#
_entry.id   AF-A0A961DS85-F1
#
_cell.length_a   1.000
_cell.length_b   1.000
_cell.length_c   1.000
_cell.angle_alpha   90.00
_cell.angle_beta   90.00
_cell.angle_gamma   90.00
#
_symmetry.space_group_name_H-M   'P 1'
#
loop_
_entity.id
_entity.type
_entity.pdbx_description
1 polymer ?
#
loop_
_entity_poly.entity_id
_entity_poly.type
_entity_poly.pdbx_seq_one_letter_code
_entity_poly.pdbx_strand_id
1 'polypeptide(L)' 'LIVQSVIFGSMHFTPDQGWGNVNLILSLSVLGLCLGIITKATGRLGAAVIAHAIFNSANLLLLWLVAA' A
#
# COMPACT_ATOMS: atom_id res chain seq x y z
N LEU A 1 10.25 -0.25 -10.89
CA LEU A 1 8.88 -0.57 -10.44
C LEU A 1 8.90 -1.79 -9.55
N ILE A 2 9.29 -2.98 -10.06
CA ILE A 2 9.37 -4.22 -9.26
C ILE A 2 10.20 -4.06 -7.97
N VAL A 3 11.43 -3.54 -8.05
CA VAL A 3 12.27 -3.37 -6.84
C VAL A 3 11.64 -2.39 -5.85
N GLN A 4 11.13 -1.25 -6.33
CA GLN A 4 10.46 -0.27 -5.48
C GLN A 4 9.18 -0.82 -4.85
N SER A 5 8.41 -1.65 -5.56
CA SER A 5 7.18 -2.24 -5.04
C SER A 5 7.46 -3.31 -3.98
N VAL A 6 8.50 -4.12 -4.16
CA VAL A 6 8.95 -5.07 -3.13
C VAL A 6 9.42 -4.32 -1.87
N ILE A 7 10.26 -3.29 -2.04
CA ILE A 7 10.73 -2.47 -0.91
C ILE A 7 9.54 -1.78 -0.20
N PHE A 8 8.60 -1.24 -0.96
CA PHE A 8 7.42 -0.59 -0.39
C PHE A 8 6.62 -1.56 0.49
N GLY A 9 6.35 -2.78 0.01
CA GLY A 9 5.67 -3.79 0.81
C GLY A 9 6.47 -4.20 2.06
N SER A 10 7.78 -4.43 1.93
CA SER A 10 8.62 -4.86 3.06
C SER A 10 8.73 -3.81 4.17
N MET A 11 8.63 -2.52 3.84
CA MET A 11 8.67 -1.42 4.83
C MET A 11 7.46 -1.39 5.77
N HIS A 12 6.44 -2.21 5.53
CA HIS A 12 5.26 -2.32 6.38
C HIS A 12 5.27 -3.56 7.27
N PHE A 13 6.41 -4.25 7.37
CA PHE A 13 6.55 -5.36 8.30
C PHE A 13 6.30 -4.89 9.75
N THR A 14 5.42 -5.60 10.46
CA THR A 14 5.10 -5.34 11.85
C THR A 14 5.36 -6.60 12.68
N PRO A 15 6.28 -6.58 13.67
CA PRO A 15 6.69 -7.80 14.40
C PRO A 15 5.55 -8.57 15.07
N ASP A 16 4.51 -7.88 15.55
CA ASP A 16 3.32 -8.43 16.21
C ASP A 16 2.44 -9.28 15.28
N GLN A 17 2.49 -9.06 13.96
CA GLN A 17 1.64 -9.80 13.02
C GLN A 17 2.13 -11.21 12.66
N GLY A 18 3.36 -11.59 13.04
CA GLY A 18 3.90 -12.93 12.76
C GLY A 18 3.79 -13.32 11.27
N TRP A 19 3.18 -14.48 10.99
CA TRP A 19 2.93 -14.95 9.60
C TRP A 19 1.94 -14.08 8.82
N GLY A 20 1.11 -13.26 9.47
CA GLY A 20 0.22 -12.31 8.82
C GLY A 20 0.97 -11.28 7.96
N ASN A 21 2.23 -11.02 8.28
CA ASN A 21 3.11 -10.16 7.49
C ASN A 21 3.26 -10.62 6.03
N VAL A 22 3.19 -11.94 5.74
CA VAL A 22 3.35 -12.43 4.36
C VAL A 22 2.26 -11.86 3.47
N ASN A 23 1.00 -11.94 3.91
CA ASN A 23 -0.14 -11.41 3.16
C ASN A 23 -0.08 -9.87 3.08
N LEU A 24 0.31 -9.21 4.18
CA LEU A 24 0.42 -7.77 4.24
C LEU A 24 1.50 -7.24 3.27
N ILE A 25 2.70 -7.81 3.31
CA ILE A 25 3.81 -7.43 2.43
C ILE A 25 3.44 -7.66 0.96
N LEU A 26 2.88 -8.82 0.61
CA LEU A 26 2.48 -9.12 -0.77
C LEU A 26 1.43 -8.13 -1.28
N SER A 27 0.39 -7.88 -0.49
CA SER A 27 -0.70 -6.96 -0.85
C SER A 27 -0.18 -5.53 -1.03
N LEU A 28 0.66 -5.06 -0.12
CA LEU A 28 1.24 -3.72 -0.19
C LEU A 28 2.29 -3.60 -1.28
N SER A 29 2.99 -4.68 -1.64
CA SER A 29 3.83 -4.68 -2.83
C SER A 29 3.02 -4.50 -4.11
N VAL A 30 1.84 -5.12 -4.23
CA VAL A 30 0.95 -4.87 -5.38
C VAL A 30 0.48 -3.41 -5.40
N LEU A 31 0.08 -2.85 -4.26
CA LEU A 31 -0.27 -1.43 -4.16
C LEU A 31 0.91 -0.54 -4.58
N GLY A 32 2.12 -0.81 -4.07
CA GLY A 32 3.33 -0.06 -4.41
C GLY A 32 3.65 -0.09 -5.90
N LEU A 33 3.38 -1.20 -6.59
CA LEU A 33 3.50 -1.31 -8.03
C LEU A 33 2.50 -0.41 -8.75
N CYS A 34 1.23 -0.43 -8.33
CA CYS A 34 0.18 0.44 -8.87
C CYS A 34 0.52 1.93 -8.70
N LEU A 35 1.01 2.33 -7.52
CA LEU A 35 1.43 3.71 -7.25
C LEU A 35 2.57 4.13 -8.18
N GLY A 36 3.57 3.27 -8.39
CA GLY A 36 4.65 3.53 -9.33
C GLY A 36 4.19 3.63 -10.80
N ILE A 37 3.20 2.82 -11.20
CA ILE A 37 2.55 2.93 -12.51
C ILE A 37 1.82 4.27 -12.65
N ILE A 38 1.06 4.69 -11.65
CA ILE A 38 0.36 5.98 -11.62
C ILE A 38 1.36 7.13 -11.77
N THR A 39 2.46 7.11 -11.02
CA THR A 39 3.50 8.15 -11.13
C THR A 39 4.10 8.19 -12.54
N LYS A 40 4.39 7.02 -13.15
CA LYS A 40 4.92 6.98 -14.52
C LYS A 40 3.91 7.47 -15.56
N ALA A 41 2.65 7.06 -15.44
CA ALA A 41 1.59 7.42 -16.40
C ALA A 41 1.24 8.91 -16.33
N THR A 42 1.28 9.51 -15.14
CA THR A 42 0.92 10.92 -14.94
C THR A 42 2.12 11.87 -14.98
N GLY A 43 3.35 11.35 -14.85
CA GLY A 43 4.56 12.14 -14.66
C GLY A 43 4.58 12.92 -13.33
N ARG A 44 3.65 12.63 -12.40
CA ARG A 44 3.44 13.41 -11.17
C ARG A 44 3.46 12.51 -9.93
N LEU A 45 4.27 12.87 -8.95
CA LEU A 45 4.30 12.16 -7.66
C LEU A 45 3.00 12.37 -6.86
N GLY A 46 2.42 13.57 -6.92
CA GLY A 46 1.21 13.92 -6.18
C GLY A 46 0.01 13.02 -6.49
N ALA A 47 -0.12 12.51 -7.72
CA ALA A 47 -1.19 11.58 -8.07
C ALA A 47 -1.10 10.25 -7.28
N ALA A 48 0.11 9.72 -7.12
CA ALA A 48 0.35 8.52 -6.32
C ALA A 48 0.17 8.78 -4.82
N VAL A 49 0.57 9.97 -4.33
CA VAL A 49 0.34 10.35 -2.92
C VAL A 49 -1.15 10.39 -2.59
N ILE A 50 -1.96 11.01 -3.46
CA ILE A 50 -3.42 11.07 -3.29
C ILE A 50 -4.03 9.67 -3.35
N ALA A 51 -3.63 8.85 -4.33
CA ALA A 51 -4.12 7.47 -4.45
C ALA A 51 -3.80 6.64 -3.20
N HIS A 52 -2.60 6.78 -2.64
CA HIS A 52 -2.20 6.12 -1.41
C HIS A 52 -3.03 6.59 -0.21
N ALA A 53 -3.23 7.90 -0.06
CA ALA A 53 -4.05 8.45 1.02
C ALA A 53 -5.49 7.93 0.95
N ILE A 54 -6.10 7.91 -0.24
CA ILE A 54 -7.46 7.37 -0.44
C ILE A 54 -7.52 5.89 -0.06
N PHE A 55 -6.55 5.07 -0.48
CA PHE A 55 -6.50 3.65 -0.10
C PHE A 55 -6.48 3.46 1.42
N ASN A 56 -5.65 4.24 2.13
CA ASN A 56 -5.57 4.15 3.59
C ASN A 56 -6.85 4.63 4.27
N SER A 57 -7.40 5.77 3.84
CA SER A 57 -8.67 6.28 4.38
C SER A 57 -9.82 5.30 4.17
N ALA A 58 -9.90 4.66 3.01
CA ALA A 58 -10.91 3.64 2.72
C ALA A 58 -10.77 2.41 3.63
N ASN A 59 -9.55 1.93 3.86
CA ASN A 59 -9.31 0.80 4.77
C ASN A 59 -9.61 1.15 6.22
N LEU A 60 -9.25 2.35 6.67
CA LEU A 60 -9.60 2.82 8.03
C LEU A 60 -11.11 2.95 8.20
N LEU A 61 -11.81 3.47 7.18
CA LEU A 61 -13.28 3.54 7.19
C LEU A 61 -13.89 2.14 7.23
N LEU A 62 -13.41 1.21 6.41
CA LEU A 62 -13.88 -0.17 6.39
C LEU A 62 -13.64 -0.85 7.75
N LEU A 63 -12.45 -0.68 8.32
CA LEU A 63 -12.12 -1.18 9.65
C LEU A 63 -13.08 -0.61 10.69
N TRP A 64 -13.34 0.70 10.67
CA TRP A 64 -14.27 1.33 11.59
C TRP A 64 -15.69 0.79 11.45
N LEU A 65 -16.18 0.56 10.22
CA LEU A 65 -17.51 0.02 9.98
C LEU A 65 -17.66 -1.46 10.36
N VAL A 66 -16.58 -2.24 10.33
CA VAL A 66 -16.61 -3.69 10.61
C VAL A 66 -16.25 -4.00 12.06
N ALA A 67 -15.42 -3.17 12.71
CA ALA A 67 -14.93 -3.39 14.07
C ALA A 67 -15.68 -2.58 15.14
N ALA A 68 -16.54 -1.62 14.76
CA ALA A 68 -17.46 -0.94 15.67
C ALA A 68 -18.77 -1.72 15.83
#